data_AF-A0A1E7FFL6-F1
#
_entry.id   AF-A0A1E7FFL6-F1
#
_cell.length_a   1.000
_cell.length_b   1.000
_cell.length_c   1.000
_cell.angle_alpha   90.00
_cell.angle_beta   90.00
_cell.angle_gamma   90.00
#
_symmetry.space_group_name_H-M   'P 1'
#
loop_
_entity.id
_entity.type
_entity.pdbx_description
1 polymer ?
#
loop_
_entity_poly.entity_id
_entity_poly.type
_entity_poly.pdbx_seq_one_letter_code
_entity_poly.pdbx_strand_id
1 'polypeptide(L)'
;MYCGCGAHTVALGRSGLISQILAIELDPRLVRSCEKNISLNGLQNLIQVYRGDAGRWSKEESRRRRRNQQRSRAFVETAHSDSRMRNTNNDDDNGSCNYDILLVDPPRQGLDEEVCRMAMMTMSDGDENNDDDSKVHGTSSGQNNNNNSSHGSGGCFQNILYVSCGHQALLRDLERLSPVYEVVNCAQMDLFPRTDSIETLVHLRKRTTTFT
;
A
#
# COMPACT_ATOMS: atom_id res chain seq x y z
N MET A 1 4.07 7.35 -2.28
CA MET A 1 5.42 6.95 -1.79
C MET A 1 6.46 7.56 -2.70
N TYR A 2 7.70 7.68 -2.21
CA TYR A 2 8.80 8.36 -2.92
C TYR A 2 8.41 9.80 -3.27
N CYS A 3 7.85 10.53 -2.30
CA CYS A 3 7.15 11.78 -2.61
C CYS A 3 8.09 12.96 -2.92
N GLY A 4 9.40 12.82 -2.72
CA GLY A 4 10.37 13.87 -2.93
C GLY A 4 10.01 15.14 -2.15
N CYS A 5 10.07 16.30 -2.82
CA CYS A 5 9.67 17.58 -2.27
C CYS A 5 8.15 17.81 -2.25
N GLY A 6 7.34 16.80 -2.55
CA GLY A 6 5.88 16.85 -2.46
C GLY A 6 5.16 17.40 -3.68
N ALA A 7 5.76 17.38 -4.88
CA ALA A 7 5.15 17.94 -6.10
C ALA A 7 3.75 17.36 -6.37
N HIS A 8 3.63 16.03 -6.46
CA HIS A 8 2.34 15.36 -6.60
C HIS A 8 1.48 15.48 -5.34
N THR A 9 2.11 15.36 -4.16
CA THR A 9 1.43 15.38 -2.85
C THR A 9 0.63 16.68 -2.63
N VAL A 10 1.25 17.83 -2.90
CA VAL A 10 0.62 19.15 -2.74
C VAL A 10 -0.48 19.35 -3.79
N ALA A 11 -0.22 18.98 -5.04
CA ALA A 11 -1.22 19.08 -6.11
C ALA A 11 -2.48 18.27 -5.77
N LEU A 12 -2.31 17.03 -5.28
CA LEU A 12 -3.41 16.19 -4.81
C LEU A 12 -4.12 16.80 -3.59
N GLY A 13 -3.38 17.31 -2.61
CA GLY A 13 -3.98 17.96 -1.44
C GLY A 13 -4.81 19.19 -1.80
N ARG A 14 -4.47 19.91 -2.87
CA ARG A 14 -5.24 21.07 -3.37
C ARG A 14 -6.43 20.69 -4.26
N SER A 15 -6.49 19.45 -4.75
CA SER A 15 -7.50 19.03 -5.73
C SER A 15 -8.94 18.99 -5.19
N GLY A 16 -9.11 18.89 -3.86
CA GLY A 16 -10.41 18.65 -3.23
C GLY A 16 -10.95 17.22 -3.39
N LEU A 17 -10.19 16.32 -4.04
CA LEU A 17 -10.58 14.92 -4.28
C LEU A 17 -10.12 13.98 -3.17
N ILE A 18 -9.19 14.41 -2.33
CA ILE A 18 -8.52 13.59 -1.33
C ILE A 18 -8.81 14.12 0.07
N SER A 19 -9.18 13.24 1.00
CA SER A 19 -9.49 13.58 2.39
C SER A 19 -8.27 13.59 3.30
N GLN A 20 -7.31 12.70 3.04
CA GLN A 20 -6.07 12.54 3.80
C GLN A 20 -4.95 11.96 2.91
N ILE A 21 -3.70 12.35 3.17
CA ILE A 21 -2.53 11.83 2.47
C ILE A 21 -1.45 11.46 3.48
N LEU A 22 -0.90 10.24 3.34
CA LEU A 22 0.39 9.88 3.93
C LEU A 22 1.48 9.91 2.86
N ALA A 23 2.41 10.84 2.99
CA ALA A 23 3.55 11.03 2.09
C ALA A 23 4.81 10.39 2.71
N ILE A 24 5.51 9.54 1.95
CA ILE A 24 6.71 8.83 2.42
C ILE A 24 7.90 9.27 1.59
N GLU A 25 8.96 9.72 2.26
CA GLU A 25 10.22 10.13 1.64
C GLU A 25 11.43 9.77 2.52
N LEU A 26 12.52 9.35 1.90
CA LEU A 26 13.74 8.91 2.58
C LEU A 26 14.69 10.08 2.88
N ASP A 27 14.93 10.96 1.90
CA ASP A 27 15.94 12.03 2.02
C ASP A 27 15.44 13.14 2.97
N PRO A 28 16.13 13.40 4.10
CA PRO A 28 15.71 14.42 5.05
C PRO A 28 15.63 15.84 4.46
N ARG A 29 16.39 16.15 3.40
CA ARG A 29 16.33 17.45 2.72
C ARG A 29 15.03 17.58 1.92
N LEU A 30 14.62 16.51 1.26
CA LEU A 30 13.37 16.45 0.49
C LEU A 30 12.17 16.44 1.42
N VAL A 31 12.23 15.71 2.55
CA VAL A 31 11.22 15.77 3.62
C VAL A 31 11.01 17.20 4.10
N ARG A 32 12.09 17.92 4.49
CA ARG A 32 11.98 19.32 4.91
C ARG A 32 11.38 20.22 3.83
N SER A 33 11.73 19.98 2.57
CA SER A 33 11.17 20.73 1.44
C SER A 33 9.69 20.42 1.24
N CYS A 34 9.29 19.15 1.38
CA CYS A 34 7.91 18.68 1.32
C CYS A 34 7.07 19.32 2.43
N GLU A 35 7.51 19.24 3.69
CA GLU A 35 6.84 19.88 4.84
C GLU A 35 6.69 21.39 4.66
N LYS A 36 7.73 22.07 4.15
CA LYS A 36 7.65 23.49 3.82
C LYS A 36 6.62 23.77 2.73
N ASN A 37 6.59 22.98 1.66
CA ASN A 37 5.63 23.14 0.57
C ASN A 37 4.19 22.87 1.03
N ILE A 38 3.98 21.87 1.89
CA ILE A 38 2.70 21.60 2.55
C ILE A 38 2.26 22.81 3.38
N SER A 39 3.19 23.38 4.15
CA SER A 39 2.91 24.54 5.00
C SER A 39 2.54 25.79 4.21
N LEU A 40 3.28 26.08 3.13
CA LEU A 40 3.00 27.20 2.22
C LEU A 40 1.63 27.09 1.53
N ASN A 41 1.06 25.88 1.44
CA ASN A 41 -0.24 25.63 0.83
C ASN A 41 -1.37 25.42 1.85
N GLY A 42 -1.09 25.51 3.16
CA GLY A 42 -2.09 25.35 4.22
C GLY A 42 -2.65 23.92 4.34
N LEU A 43 -1.84 22.90 4.03
CA LEU A 43 -2.29 21.50 3.92
C LEU A 43 -1.88 20.62 5.12
N GLN A 44 -1.42 21.20 6.22
CA GLN A 44 -0.85 20.48 7.36
C GLN A 44 -1.84 19.51 8.04
N ASN A 45 -3.14 19.82 7.98
CA ASN A 45 -4.20 18.98 8.55
C ASN A 45 -4.63 17.82 7.62
N LEU A 46 -4.21 17.87 6.36
CA LEU A 46 -4.58 16.88 5.33
C LEU A 46 -3.43 15.92 5.05
N ILE A 47 -2.19 16.40 5.14
CA ILE A 47 -1.00 15.68 4.70
C ILE A 47 -0.08 15.39 5.89
N GLN A 48 0.10 14.10 6.19
CA GLN A 48 1.15 13.62 7.07
C GLN A 48 2.38 13.24 6.26
N VAL A 49 3.57 13.63 6.74
CA VAL A 49 4.84 13.23 6.14
C VAL A 49 5.54 12.23 7.05
N TYR A 50 5.93 11.09 6.49
CA TYR A 50 6.76 10.09 7.15
C TYR A 50 8.14 10.07 6.50
N ARG A 51 9.15 10.33 7.32
CA ARG A 51 10.55 10.17 6.92
C ARG A 51 10.97 8.73 7.07
N GLY A 52 11.24 8.05 5.96
CA GLY A 52 11.82 6.71 5.99
C GLY A 52 11.78 6.01 4.65
N ASP A 53 12.34 4.81 4.66
CA ASP A 53 12.39 3.93 3.51
C ASP A 53 11.00 3.35 3.18
N ALA A 54 10.60 3.41 1.92
CA ALA A 54 9.29 2.98 1.47
C ALA A 54 9.10 1.46 1.59
N GLY A 55 10.12 0.66 1.25
CA GLY A 55 10.10 -0.79 1.42
C GLY A 55 9.97 -1.20 2.88
N ARG A 56 10.79 -0.62 3.77
CA ARG A 56 10.75 -0.88 5.22
C ARG A 56 9.40 -0.47 5.82
N TRP A 57 8.89 0.71 5.45
CA TRP A 57 7.57 1.15 5.90
C TRP A 57 6.48 0.18 5.44
N SER A 58 6.51 -0.23 4.17
CA SER A 58 5.53 -1.17 3.60
C SER A 58 5.54 -2.53 4.31
N LYS A 59 6.74 -3.02 4.65
CA LYS A 59 6.91 -4.27 5.41
C LYS A 59 6.32 -4.17 6.82
N GLU A 60 6.62 -3.09 7.55
CA GLU A 60 6.07 -2.89 8.90
C GLU A 60 4.55 -2.70 8.86
N GLU A 61 4.07 -1.91 7.91
CA GLU A 61 2.65 -1.65 7.74
C GLU A 61 1.89 -2.95 7.41
N SER A 62 2.46 -3.80 6.56
CA SER A 62 1.92 -5.13 6.27
C SER A 62 1.82 -6.00 7.53
N ARG A 63 2.83 -5.95 8.42
CA ARG A 63 2.81 -6.67 9.71
C ARG A 63 1.79 -6.09 10.68
N ARG A 64 1.68 -4.76 10.75
CA ARG A 64 0.70 -4.05 11.60
C ARG A 64 -0.73 -4.42 11.19
N ARG A 65 -1.03 -4.46 9.89
CA ARG A 65 -2.34 -4.88 9.36
C ARG A 65 -2.69 -6.32 9.76
N ARG A 66 -1.75 -7.26 9.62
CA ARG A 66 -1.95 -8.66 10.04
C ARG A 66 -2.24 -8.80 11.53
N ARG A 67 -1.45 -8.12 12.38
CA ARG A 67 -1.67 -8.11 13.84
C ARG A 67 -3.04 -7.57 14.21
N ASN A 68 -3.45 -6.45 13.60
CA ASN A 68 -4.76 -5.86 13.85
C ASN A 68 -5.89 -6.79 13.40
N GLN A 69 -5.74 -7.47 12.26
CA GLN A 69 -6.72 -8.44 11.79
C GLN A 69 -6.88 -9.63 12.76
N GLN A 70 -5.77 -10.19 13.24
CA GLN A 70 -5.79 -11.29 14.23
C GLN A 70 -6.46 -10.85 15.54
N ARG A 71 -6.15 -9.65 16.04
CA ARG A 71 -6.80 -9.08 17.22
C ARG A 71 -8.31 -8.90 17.02
N SER A 72 -8.73 -8.37 15.88
CA SER A 72 -10.16 -8.21 15.56
C SER A 72 -10.88 -9.55 15.48
N ARG A 73 -10.27 -10.60 14.89
CA ARG A 73 -10.85 -11.96 14.85
C ARG A 73 -10.99 -12.56 16.25
N ALA A 74 -9.93 -12.49 17.05
CA ALA A 74 -9.92 -13.02 18.42
C ALA A 74 -10.96 -12.32 19.33
N PHE A 75 -11.14 -11.00 19.16
CA PHE A 75 -12.15 -10.24 19.89
C PHE A 75 -13.59 -10.65 19.51
N VAL A 76 -13.86 -10.84 18.21
CA VAL A 76 -15.18 -11.30 17.74
C VAL A 76 -15.47 -12.73 18.22
N GLU A 77 -14.49 -13.63 18.22
CA GLU A 77 -14.64 -15.01 18.67
C GLU A 77 -14.92 -15.12 20.18
N THR A 78 -14.28 -14.26 20.98
CA THR A 78 -14.51 -14.19 22.44
C THR A 78 -15.85 -13.52 22.79
N ALA A 79 -16.34 -12.59 21.97
CA ALA A 79 -17.64 -11.93 22.20
C ALA A 79 -18.86 -12.84 21.94
N HIS A 80 -18.70 -13.93 21.18
CA HIS A 80 -19.78 -14.90 20.95
C HIS A 80 -19.98 -15.91 22.09
N SER A 81 -19.08 -15.94 23.08
CA SER A 81 -19.16 -16.86 24.21
C SER A 81 -19.58 -16.22 25.54
N ASP A 82 -19.65 -14.89 25.65
CA ASP A 82 -19.94 -14.20 26.93
C ASP A 82 -20.93 -13.03 26.77
N SER A 83 -22.18 -13.23 27.22
CA SER A 83 -23.25 -12.20 27.20
C SER A 83 -23.23 -11.23 28.40
N ARG A 84 -22.09 -11.05 29.08
CA ARG A 84 -21.98 -10.15 30.23
C ARG A 84 -20.94 -9.05 29.99
N MET A 85 -21.48 -7.86 29.72
CA MET A 85 -20.88 -6.52 29.66
C MET A 85 -19.43 -6.37 30.14
N ARG A 86 -18.63 -5.64 29.35
CA ARG A 86 -17.71 -4.63 29.89
C ARG A 86 -17.47 -3.50 28.89
N ASN A 87 -17.97 -2.33 29.27
CA ASN A 87 -17.62 -1.04 28.67
C ASN A 87 -16.28 -0.60 29.28
N THR A 88 -15.18 -0.81 28.57
CA THR A 88 -13.88 -0.21 28.88
C THR A 88 -13.54 0.73 27.74
N ASN A 89 -13.71 2.03 28.01
CA ASN A 89 -13.15 3.10 27.20
C ASN A 89 -11.62 2.95 27.23
N ASN A 90 -11.07 2.28 26.23
CA ASN A 90 -9.67 2.41 25.85
C ASN A 90 -9.65 3.20 24.55
N ASP A 91 -9.40 4.50 24.67
CA ASP A 91 -9.09 5.42 23.58
C ASP A 91 -7.69 5.14 23.00
N ASP A 92 -7.40 3.89 22.67
CA ASP A 92 -6.21 3.49 21.91
C ASP A 92 -6.61 3.42 20.43
N ASP A 93 -6.57 4.60 19.80
CA ASP A 93 -6.57 4.88 18.35
C ASP A 93 -6.79 3.65 17.44
N ASN A 94 -8.03 3.17 17.41
CA ASN A 94 -8.49 2.04 16.60
C ASN A 94 -8.74 2.49 15.15
N GLY A 95 -7.76 3.18 14.57
CA GLY A 95 -7.77 3.61 13.18
C GLY A 95 -7.05 2.60 12.31
N SER A 96 -7.75 1.58 11.80
CA SER A 96 -7.21 0.85 10.66
C SER A 96 -7.18 1.82 9.47
N CYS A 97 -6.06 2.50 9.23
CA CYS A 97 -5.90 3.31 8.02
C CYS A 97 -5.91 2.40 6.80
N ASN A 98 -7.09 2.31 6.20
CA ASN A 98 -7.31 1.73 4.90
C ASN A 98 -7.09 2.85 3.89
N TYR A 99 -6.17 2.65 2.96
CA TYR A 99 -5.92 3.62 1.89
C TYR A 99 -6.67 3.16 0.65
N ASP A 100 -7.30 4.06 -0.10
CA ASP A 100 -7.99 3.64 -1.33
C ASP A 100 -7.05 3.64 -2.54
N ILE A 101 -6.02 4.49 -2.49
CA ILE A 101 -5.14 4.82 -3.61
C ILE A 101 -3.67 4.75 -3.16
N LEU A 102 -2.85 4.06 -3.95
CA LEU A 102 -1.39 4.09 -3.84
C LEU A 102 -0.81 4.90 -5.00
N LEU A 103 -0.28 6.10 -4.73
CA LEU A 103 0.53 6.84 -5.70
C LEU A 103 2.02 6.51 -5.48
N VAL A 104 2.73 6.12 -6.55
CA VAL A 104 4.17 5.82 -6.52
C VAL A 104 4.90 6.53 -7.65
N ASP A 105 6.05 7.12 -7.31
CA ASP A 105 6.97 7.77 -8.25
C ASP A 105 8.42 7.35 -7.89
N PRO A 106 8.75 6.05 -8.08
CA PRO A 106 10.01 5.50 -7.63
C PRO A 106 11.21 5.99 -8.47
N PRO A 107 12.45 5.84 -7.96
CA PRO A 107 13.65 5.99 -8.77
C PRO A 107 13.66 5.06 -9.99
N ARG A 108 14.60 5.26 -10.94
CA ARG A 108 14.73 4.47 -12.19
C ARG A 108 14.79 2.95 -12.00
N GLN A 109 15.16 2.47 -10.80
CA GLN A 109 15.18 1.05 -10.46
C GLN A 109 13.78 0.44 -10.21
N GLY A 110 12.74 1.26 -10.07
CA GLY A 110 11.35 0.85 -9.80
C GLY A 110 11.03 0.68 -8.33
N LEU A 111 9.94 -0.01 -8.05
CA LEU A 111 9.41 -0.25 -6.72
C LEU A 111 10.27 -1.22 -5.91
N ASP A 112 10.32 -0.98 -4.60
CA ASP A 112 10.78 -1.98 -3.64
C ASP A 112 9.82 -3.18 -3.64
N GLU A 113 10.36 -4.39 -3.48
CA GLU A 113 9.55 -5.61 -3.49
C GLU A 113 8.46 -5.60 -2.41
N GLU A 114 8.78 -5.08 -1.22
CA GLU A 114 7.82 -4.96 -0.12
C GLU A 114 6.68 -3.97 -0.42
N VAL A 115 6.90 -2.97 -1.27
CA VAL A 115 5.83 -2.06 -1.74
C VAL A 115 4.87 -2.83 -2.64
N CYS A 116 5.39 -3.61 -3.59
CA CYS A 116 4.57 -4.48 -4.43
C CYS A 116 3.80 -5.50 -3.58
N ARG A 117 4.48 -6.17 -2.63
CA ARG A 117 3.87 -7.15 -1.73
C ARG A 117 2.72 -6.52 -0.95
N MET A 118 2.95 -5.37 -0.32
CA MET A 118 1.92 -4.64 0.42
C MET A 118 0.75 -4.27 -0.50
N ALA A 119 1.02 -3.78 -1.71
CA ALA A 119 -0.02 -3.39 -2.66
C ALA A 119 -0.89 -4.58 -3.09
N MET A 120 -0.31 -5.78 -3.20
CA MET A 120 -1.02 -6.98 -3.62
C MET A 120 -1.78 -7.69 -2.49
N MET A 121 -1.51 -7.37 -1.22
CA MET A 121 -2.13 -8.06 -0.08
C MET A 121 -3.66 -8.07 -0.19
N THR A 122 -4.22 -9.26 -0.06
CA THR A 122 -5.64 -9.47 0.13
C THR A 122 -5.94 -9.67 1.62
N MET A 123 -7.16 -9.34 2.06
CA MET A 123 -7.59 -9.59 3.45
C MET A 123 -7.66 -11.11 3.78
N SER A 124 -7.41 -11.99 2.80
CA SER A 124 -7.35 -13.45 2.96
C SER A 124 -5.94 -14.02 3.02
N ASP A 125 -4.88 -13.22 2.83
CA ASP A 125 -3.48 -13.69 2.89
C ASP A 125 -3.01 -13.84 4.35
N GLY A 126 -3.65 -14.77 5.05
CA GLY A 126 -3.20 -15.32 6.33
C GLY A 126 -2.29 -16.52 6.09
N ASP A 127 -1.15 -16.52 6.76
CA ASP A 127 -0.19 -17.62 6.90
C ASP A 127 0.39 -18.21 5.60
N GLU A 128 1.47 -17.59 5.12
CA GLU A 128 2.62 -18.30 4.56
C GLU A 128 3.78 -17.31 4.47
N ASN A 129 4.58 -17.22 5.53
CA ASN A 129 6.03 -17.01 5.48
C ASN A 129 6.57 -16.96 6.91
N ASN A 130 7.09 -18.10 7.34
CA ASN A 130 8.04 -18.17 8.45
C ASN A 130 9.25 -17.29 8.07
N ASP A 131 9.40 -16.14 8.72
CA ASP A 131 10.70 -15.49 8.85
C ASP A 131 11.53 -16.37 9.81
N ASP A 132 12.01 -17.52 9.34
CA ASP A 132 13.00 -18.34 10.05
C ASP A 132 14.24 -18.50 9.17
N ASP A 133 15.24 -17.70 9.51
CA ASP A 133 16.60 -17.79 8.97
C ASP A 133 17.31 -18.94 9.72
N SER A 134 16.88 -20.18 9.49
CA SER A 134 17.58 -21.38 9.96
C SER A 134 17.19 -22.66 9.19
N LYS A 135 18.16 -23.58 9.10
CA LYS A 135 18.25 -24.74 8.18
C LYS A 135 17.18 -25.83 8.37
N VAL A 136 16.70 -26.36 7.22
CA VAL A 136 16.57 -27.80 6.83
C VAL A 136 15.92 -28.80 7.82
N HIS A 137 14.72 -29.34 7.49
CA HIS A 137 14.38 -30.75 7.14
C HIS A 137 12.87 -31.05 7.31
N GLY A 138 12.31 -31.92 6.45
CA GLY A 138 11.25 -32.85 6.87
C GLY A 138 9.82 -32.63 6.34
N THR A 139 9.40 -33.56 5.48
CA THR A 139 8.05 -33.92 4.99
C THR A 139 6.89 -33.80 5.98
N SER A 140 5.69 -33.40 5.53
CA SER A 140 4.52 -34.28 5.34
C SER A 140 3.21 -33.54 5.04
N SER A 141 2.37 -34.27 4.32
CA SER A 141 1.04 -34.00 3.78
C SER A 141 -0.05 -33.62 4.80
N GLY A 142 -0.94 -32.72 4.41
CA GLY A 142 -2.22 -32.49 5.07
C GLY A 142 -3.19 -31.74 4.15
N GLN A 143 -4.09 -32.48 3.49
CA GLN A 143 -5.29 -31.92 2.89
C GLN A 143 -6.21 -31.41 4.00
N ASN A 144 -6.74 -30.19 3.88
CA ASN A 144 -7.91 -29.81 4.64
C ASN A 144 -8.84 -28.90 3.81
N ASN A 145 -10.00 -29.47 3.48
CA ASN A 145 -11.18 -28.76 3.01
C ASN A 145 -11.83 -28.05 4.20
N ASN A 146 -12.26 -26.78 4.04
CA ASN A 146 -13.68 -26.41 4.17
C ASN A 146 -13.94 -24.89 4.16
N ASN A 147 -14.97 -24.57 3.38
CA ASN A 147 -16.06 -23.62 3.62
C ASN A 147 -15.81 -22.11 3.56
N ASN A 148 -16.14 -21.62 2.35
CA ASN A 148 -16.84 -20.38 2.02
C ASN A 148 -17.40 -19.58 3.20
N SER A 149 -16.76 -18.45 3.46
CA SER A 149 -17.44 -17.23 3.87
C SER A 149 -17.14 -16.16 2.82
N SER A 150 -18.18 -15.79 2.08
CA SER A 150 -18.16 -14.74 1.06
C SER A 150 -18.00 -13.36 1.71
N HIS A 151 -16.76 -12.95 1.96
CA HIS A 151 -16.39 -11.58 2.29
C HIS A 151 -15.67 -10.96 1.09
N GLY A 152 -16.16 -9.81 0.63
CA GLY A 152 -15.62 -9.10 -0.53
C GLY A 152 -14.10 -8.93 -0.46
N SER A 153 -13.45 -9.12 -1.61
CA SER A 153 -12.00 -9.14 -1.84
C SER A 153 -11.34 -7.75 -1.68
N GLY A 154 -11.55 -7.09 -0.55
CA GLY A 154 -11.05 -5.74 -0.27
C GLY A 154 -9.60 -5.75 0.19
N GLY A 155 -8.63 -5.91 -0.71
CA GLY A 155 -7.23 -5.60 -0.34
C GLY A 155 -7.00 -4.10 -0.18
N CYS A 156 -5.81 -3.73 0.29
CA CYS A 156 -5.56 -2.41 0.89
C CYS A 156 -5.42 -1.23 -0.07
N PHE A 157 -5.52 -1.43 -1.39
CA PHE A 157 -5.63 -0.34 -2.37
C PHE A 157 -6.53 -0.80 -3.52
N GLN A 158 -7.47 0.05 -3.94
CA GLN A 158 -8.30 -0.22 -5.11
C GLN A 158 -7.65 0.30 -6.39
N ASN A 159 -6.81 1.34 -6.27
CA ASN A 159 -6.14 1.98 -7.39
C ASN A 159 -4.65 2.19 -7.08
N ILE A 160 -3.79 1.96 -8.07
CA ILE A 160 -2.39 2.39 -8.04
C ILE A 160 -2.19 3.37 -9.19
N LEU A 161 -1.64 4.54 -8.88
CA LEU A 161 -1.12 5.48 -9.86
C LEU A 161 0.40 5.35 -9.85
N TYR A 162 0.97 4.85 -10.95
CA TYR A 162 2.40 4.59 -11.08
C TYR A 162 3.00 5.60 -12.06
N VAL A 163 3.86 6.49 -11.57
CA VAL A 163 4.69 7.40 -12.35
C VAL A 163 6.07 6.78 -12.56
N SER A 164 6.60 6.77 -13.77
CA SER A 164 7.89 6.15 -14.08
C SER A 164 8.60 6.78 -15.27
N CYS A 165 9.88 7.09 -15.08
CA CYS A 165 10.83 7.40 -16.17
C CYS A 165 11.66 6.18 -16.63
N GLY A 166 11.43 4.99 -16.07
CA GLY A 166 12.27 3.80 -16.26
C GLY A 166 11.52 2.64 -16.90
N HIS A 167 11.61 2.51 -18.23
CA HIS A 167 10.86 1.50 -19.01
C HIS A 167 11.03 0.05 -18.50
N GLN A 168 12.27 -0.40 -18.27
CA GLN A 168 12.54 -1.78 -17.83
C GLN A 168 11.98 -2.08 -16.44
N ALA A 169 12.17 -1.14 -15.50
CA ALA A 169 11.67 -1.29 -14.14
C ALA A 169 10.13 -1.25 -14.11
N LEU A 170 9.52 -0.35 -14.88
CA LEU A 170 8.07 -0.27 -15.05
C LEU A 170 7.51 -1.61 -15.54
N LEU A 171 8.06 -2.19 -16.62
CA LEU A 171 7.59 -3.47 -17.16
C LEU A 171 7.65 -4.60 -16.11
N ARG A 172 8.79 -4.73 -15.41
CA ARG A 172 8.97 -5.73 -14.36
C ARG A 172 7.95 -5.56 -13.23
N ASP A 173 7.71 -4.32 -12.81
CA ASP A 173 6.78 -4.06 -11.70
C ASP A 173 5.33 -4.26 -12.12
N LEU A 174 4.97 -3.90 -13.37
CA LEU A 174 3.66 -4.21 -13.95
C LEU A 174 3.42 -5.71 -14.04
N GLU A 175 4.43 -6.48 -14.45
CA GLU A 175 4.36 -7.95 -14.48
C GLU A 175 4.07 -8.51 -13.07
N ARG A 176 4.80 -8.03 -12.05
CA ARG A 176 4.57 -8.41 -10.66
C ARG A 176 3.15 -8.07 -10.17
N LEU A 177 2.63 -6.90 -10.52
CA LEU A 177 1.31 -6.42 -10.06
C LEU A 177 0.13 -7.01 -10.86
N SER A 178 0.38 -7.50 -12.08
CA SER A 178 -0.64 -7.99 -13.02
C SER A 178 -1.57 -9.10 -12.52
N PRO A 179 -1.18 -9.98 -11.57
CA PRO A 179 -2.11 -10.98 -11.04
C PRO A 179 -3.27 -10.37 -10.26
N VAL A 180 -3.07 -9.22 -9.60
CA VAL A 180 -4.07 -8.57 -8.74
C VAL A 180 -4.64 -7.32 -9.38
N TYR A 181 -3.88 -6.66 -10.25
CA TYR A 181 -4.26 -5.40 -10.90
C TYR A 181 -4.32 -5.53 -12.42
N GLU A 182 -5.16 -4.70 -13.04
CA GLU A 182 -5.21 -4.49 -14.48
C GLU A 182 -4.83 -3.05 -14.82
N VAL A 183 -4.15 -2.85 -15.95
CA VAL A 183 -3.90 -1.51 -16.50
C VAL A 183 -5.19 -1.01 -17.13
N VAL A 184 -5.74 0.08 -16.61
CA VAL A 184 -6.97 0.69 -17.13
C VAL A 184 -6.73 2.00 -17.86
N ASN A 185 -5.60 2.65 -17.62
CA ASN A 185 -5.19 3.84 -18.37
C ASN A 185 -3.66 3.97 -18.39
N CYS A 186 -3.12 4.60 -19.43
CA CYS A 186 -1.71 4.89 -19.58
C CYS A 186 -1.54 6.22 -20.32
N ALA A 187 -0.70 7.10 -19.78
CA ALA A 187 -0.33 8.36 -20.42
C ALA A 187 1.20 8.45 -20.47
N GLN A 188 1.72 8.96 -21.59
CA GLN A 188 3.14 9.19 -21.79
C GLN A 188 3.41 10.69 -21.99
N MET A 189 4.51 11.18 -21.42
CA MET A 189 4.93 12.56 -21.47
C MET A 189 6.41 12.64 -21.87
N ASP A 190 6.70 13.39 -22.91
CA ASP A 190 8.08 13.71 -23.30
C ASP A 190 8.62 14.86 -22.44
N LEU A 191 9.12 14.51 -21.25
CA LEU A 191 9.77 15.48 -20.35
C LEU A 191 11.22 15.76 -20.74
N PHE A 192 11.82 14.92 -21.60
CA PHE A 192 13.22 15.00 -21.98
C PHE A 192 13.40 14.90 -23.50
N PRO A 193 13.01 15.94 -24.25
CA PRO A 193 13.07 15.91 -25.71
C PRO A 193 14.48 15.63 -26.22
N ARG A 194 14.55 14.78 -27.26
CA ARG A 194 15.80 14.29 -27.87
C ARG A 194 16.59 13.33 -26.98
N THR A 195 15.92 12.65 -26.06
CA THR A 195 16.47 11.51 -25.32
C THR A 195 15.54 10.31 -25.47
N ASP A 196 16.01 9.12 -25.10
CA ASP A 196 15.17 7.91 -25.09
C ASP A 196 14.30 7.81 -23.82
N SER A 197 14.37 8.79 -22.91
CA SER A 197 13.61 8.77 -21.66
C SER A 197 12.19 9.27 -21.90
N ILE A 198 11.20 8.46 -21.52
CA ILE A 198 9.78 8.81 -21.59
C ILE A 198 9.20 8.67 -20.18
N GLU A 199 8.54 9.73 -19.71
CA GLU A 199 7.79 9.69 -18.47
C GLU A 199 6.44 9.02 -18.74
N THR A 200 6.08 8.04 -17.91
CA THR A 200 4.85 7.25 -18.09
C THR A 200 4.06 7.25 -16.79
N LEU A 201 2.77 7.61 -16.89
CA LEU A 201 1.79 7.45 -15.83
C LEU A 201 0.87 6.28 -16.18
N VAL A 202 0.85 5.26 -15.33
CA VAL A 202 -0.03 4.10 -15.45
C VAL A 202 -1.06 4.11 -14.33
N HIS A 203 -2.33 3.98 -14.70
CA HIS A 203 -3.41 3.72 -13.75
C HIS A 203 -3.70 2.22 -13.74
N LEU A 204 -3.42 1.61 -12.59
CA LEU A 204 -3.75 0.24 -12.28
C LEU A 204 -5.01 0.21 -11.40
N ARG A 205 -5.98 -0.61 -11.78
CA ARG A 205 -7.17 -0.88 -10.96
C ARG A 205 -7.15 -2.32 -10.48
N LYS A 206 -7.53 -2.54 -9.22
CA LYS A 206 -7.63 -3.88 -8.67
C LYS A 206 -8.68 -4.68 -9.46
N ARG A 207 -8.37 -5.93 -9.81
CA ARG A 207 -9.30 -6.81 -10.52
C ARG A 207 -10.48 -7.15 -9.63
N THR A 208 -11.69 -7.08 -10.17
CA THR A 208 -12.89 -7.54 -9.47
C THR A 208 -12.98 -9.06 -9.62
N THR A 209 -13.00 -9.81 -8.52
CA THR A 209 -13.21 -11.25 -8.54
C THR A 209 -14.68 -11.53 -8.89
N THR A 210 -14.98 -11.67 -10.17
CA THR A 210 -16.32 -12.11 -10.61
C THR A 210 -16.30 -13.62 -10.65
N PHE A 211 -16.95 -14.27 -9.69
CA PHE A 211 -17.24 -15.70 -9.78
C PHE A 211 -18.40 -15.87 -10.76
N THR A 212 -18.08 -16.31 -11.99
CA THR A 212 -19.06 -16.74 -13.00
C THR A 212 -19.27 -18.24 -12.94
#